data_AF-A0A2A6P2X0-F1
#
_entry.id   AF-A0A2A6P2X0-F1
#
_cell.length_a   1.000
_cell.length_b   1.000
_cell.length_c   1.000
_cell.angle_alpha   90.00
_cell.angle_beta   90.00
_cell.angle_gamma   90.00
#
_symmetry.space_group_name_H-M   'P 1'
#
loop_
_entity.id
_entity.type
_entity.pdbx_description
1 polymer ?
#
loop_
_entity_poly.entity_id
_entity_poly.type
_entity_poly.pdbx_seq_one_letter_code
_entity_poly.pdbx_strand_id
1 'polypeptide(L)'
;MTRKGDLRQLVELRAMRMRRAEEQAQRQHNRHDQTVRALEAAKAENLAHDEQRRREEQALYSNLAQGTLDHGDLERYRGALSDLDHRARELEEHIHDADRHERQEGRKREELAAEYRRKQELHDRIQILCEQKQRKATKRADLINEIEDEEAIRPKGRKR
;
A
#
# COMPACT_ATOMS: atom_id res chain seq x y z
N MET A 1 -43.99 -7.23 -0.94
CA MET A 1 -43.30 -7.82 -2.11
C MET A 1 -42.27 -6.82 -2.61
N THR A 2 -40.99 -7.08 -2.91
CA THR A 2 -40.04 -8.17 -2.71
C THR A 2 -38.70 -7.46 -2.82
N ARG A 3 -37.96 -7.29 -1.73
CA ARG A 3 -36.60 -6.72 -1.73
C ARG A 3 -35.63 -7.73 -2.35
N LYS A 4 -35.81 -8.03 -3.63
CA LYS A 4 -34.82 -8.69 -4.47
C LYS A 4 -34.08 -7.58 -5.19
N GLY A 5 -33.10 -6.98 -4.52
CA GLY A 5 -32.14 -6.13 -5.22
C GLY A 5 -31.57 -6.93 -6.39
N ASP A 6 -31.61 -6.35 -7.58
CA ASP A 6 -31.22 -7.07 -8.80
C ASP A 6 -29.76 -7.51 -8.64
N LEU A 7 -29.47 -8.79 -8.88
CA LEU A 7 -28.12 -9.34 -8.64
C LEU A 7 -27.06 -8.62 -9.49
N ARG A 8 -27.46 -8.06 -10.64
CA ARG A 8 -26.63 -7.17 -11.47
C ARG A 8 -26.20 -5.92 -10.70
N GLN A 9 -27.13 -5.23 -10.05
CA GLN A 9 -26.83 -4.03 -9.24
C GLN A 9 -25.89 -4.34 -8.07
N LEU A 10 -26.02 -5.53 -7.47
CA LEU A 10 -25.11 -5.97 -6.41
C LEU A 10 -23.68 -6.23 -6.91
N VAL A 11 -23.53 -6.84 -8.10
CA VAL A 11 -22.22 -7.04 -8.74
C VAL A 11 -21.58 -5.70 -9.09
N GLU A 12 -22.32 -4.78 -9.71
CA GLU A 12 -21.84 -3.45 -10.07
C GLU A 12 -21.39 -2.65 -8.85
N LEU A 13 -22.22 -2.61 -7.80
CA LEU A 13 -21.87 -1.96 -6.54
C LEU A 13 -20.61 -2.58 -5.92
N ARG A 14 -20.46 -3.91 -6.01
CA ARG A 14 -19.28 -4.61 -5.49
C ARG A 14 -18.03 -4.31 -6.31
N ALA A 15 -18.13 -4.31 -7.64
CA ALA A 15 -17.05 -3.94 -8.54
C ALA A 15 -16.56 -2.51 -8.28
N MET A 16 -17.49 -1.56 -8.07
CA MET A 16 -17.13 -0.19 -7.66
C MET A 16 -16.39 -0.16 -6.32
N ARG A 17 -16.83 -0.92 -5.32
CA ARG A 17 -16.14 -1.02 -4.02
C ARG A 17 -14.75 -1.67 -4.15
N MET A 18 -14.59 -2.64 -5.04
CA MET A 18 -13.29 -3.25 -5.34
C MET A 18 -12.32 -2.25 -5.94
N ARG A 19 -12.74 -1.49 -6.96
CA ARG A 19 -11.91 -0.43 -7.56
C ARG A 19 -11.46 0.62 -6.53
N ARG A 20 -12.36 1.06 -5.65
CA ARG A 20 -11.99 1.98 -4.56
C ARG A 20 -10.96 1.38 -3.60
N ALA A 21 -11.11 0.10 -3.25
CA ALA A 21 -10.16 -0.59 -2.38
C ALA A 21 -8.79 -0.76 -3.06
N GLU A 22 -8.77 -1.04 -4.37
CA GLU A 22 -7.56 -1.11 -5.18
C GLU A 22 -6.84 0.24 -5.24
N GLU A 23 -7.57 1.33 -5.53
CA GLU A 23 -7.02 2.69 -5.52
C GLU A 23 -6.45 3.06 -4.14
N GLN A 24 -7.14 2.68 -3.06
CA GLN A 24 -6.68 2.93 -1.70
C GLN A 24 -5.41 2.13 -1.39
N ALA A 25 -5.35 0.86 -1.78
CA ALA A 25 -4.17 0.03 -1.62
C ALA A 25 -2.98 0.58 -2.43
N GLN A 26 -3.22 1.04 -3.67
CA GLN A 26 -2.18 1.66 -4.51
C GLN A 26 -1.65 2.96 -3.89
N ARG A 27 -2.54 3.82 -3.38
CA ARG A 27 -2.13 5.04 -2.66
C ARG A 27 -1.30 4.71 -1.44
N GLN A 28 -1.69 3.69 -0.67
CA GLN A 28 -0.92 3.26 0.49
C GLN A 28 0.43 2.68 0.10
N HIS A 29 0.50 1.89 -0.97
CA HIS A 29 1.76 1.37 -1.48
C HIS A 29 2.70 2.50 -1.90
N ASN A 30 2.21 3.49 -2.63
CA ASN A 30 2.99 4.65 -3.03
C ASN A 30 3.51 5.43 -1.81
N ARG A 31 2.69 5.60 -0.76
CA ARG A 31 3.11 6.25 0.50
C ARG A 31 4.21 5.47 1.19
N HIS A 32 4.04 4.16 1.31
CA HIS A 32 5.06 3.29 1.89
C HIS A 32 6.39 3.40 1.13
N ASP A 33 6.36 3.38 -0.20
CA ASP A 33 7.58 3.47 -1.01
C ASP A 33 8.26 4.84 -0.86
N GLN A 34 7.48 5.92 -0.73
CA GLN A 34 8.02 7.25 -0.39
C GLN A 34 8.71 7.24 0.98
N THR A 35 8.13 6.56 1.97
CA THR A 35 8.73 6.48 3.31
C THR A 35 9.99 5.63 3.35
N VAL A 36 10.04 4.54 2.58
CA VAL A 36 11.27 3.73 2.43
C VAL A 36 12.37 4.58 1.81
N ARG A 37 12.08 5.30 0.72
CA ARG A 37 13.06 6.21 0.09
C ARG A 37 13.54 7.31 1.02
N ALA A 38 12.64 7.86 1.85
CA ALA A 38 13.01 8.88 2.83
C ALA A 38 13.95 8.31 3.92
N LEU A 39 13.69 7.08 4.39
CA LEU A 39 14.58 6.38 5.33
C LEU A 39 15.95 6.08 4.71
N GLU A 40 15.97 5.62 3.46
CA GLU A 40 17.21 5.39 2.73
C GLU A 40 18.01 6.69 2.54
N ALA A 41 17.34 7.79 2.21
CA ALA A 41 17.96 9.10 2.10
C ALA A 41 18.55 9.57 3.44
N ALA A 42 17.81 9.44 4.54
CA ALA A 42 18.31 9.79 5.88
C ALA A 42 19.55 8.97 6.28
N LYS A 43 19.55 7.67 5.96
CA LYS A 43 20.72 6.80 6.19
C LYS A 43 21.92 7.21 5.34
N ALA A 44 21.69 7.58 4.07
CA ALA A 44 22.73 8.05 3.18
C ALA A 44 23.32 9.40 3.64
N GLU A 45 22.47 10.31 4.12
CA GLU A 45 22.90 11.58 4.70
C GLU A 45 23.78 11.37 5.94
N ASN A 46 23.38 10.47 6.85
CA ASN A 46 24.19 10.15 8.02
C ASN A 46 25.55 9.54 7.64
N LEU A 47 25.58 8.65 6.64
CA LEU A 47 26.84 8.07 6.16
C LEU A 47 27.76 9.15 5.57
N ALA A 48 27.21 10.08 4.78
CA ALA A 48 27.97 11.19 4.22
C ALA A 48 28.49 12.13 5.33
N HIS A 49 27.65 12.40 6.34
CA HIS A 49 28.04 13.17 7.51
C HIS A 49 29.14 12.48 8.31
N ASP A 50 29.08 11.18 8.53
CA ASP A 50 30.13 10.41 9.22
C ASP A 50 31.48 10.49 8.50
N GLU A 51 31.48 10.40 7.17
CA GLU A 51 32.69 10.59 6.37
C GLU A 51 33.24 12.01 6.49
N GLN A 52 32.37 13.01 6.42
CA GLN A 52 32.74 14.42 6.57
C GLN A 52 33.29 14.69 7.98
N ARG A 53 32.58 14.23 9.01
CA ARG A 53 32.96 14.31 10.41
C ARG A 53 34.35 13.72 10.63
N ARG A 54 34.65 12.52 10.11
CA ARG A 54 35.99 11.92 10.23
C ARG A 54 37.08 12.80 9.61
N ARG A 55 36.82 13.39 8.44
CA ARG A 55 37.78 14.30 7.79
C ARG A 55 37.99 15.57 8.60
N GLU A 56 36.92 16.15 9.14
CA GLU A 56 36.97 17.35 9.96
C GLU A 56 37.66 17.07 11.30
N GLU A 57 37.31 16.00 12.01
CA GLU A 57 38.00 15.55 13.22
C GLU A 57 39.49 15.34 12.97
N GLN A 58 39.85 14.65 11.88
CA GLN A 58 41.25 14.43 11.52
C GLN A 58 42.00 15.75 11.23
N ALA A 59 41.35 16.71 10.58
CA ALA A 59 41.92 18.04 10.35
C ALA A 59 42.10 18.81 11.67
N LEU A 60 41.10 18.76 12.56
CA LEU A 60 41.18 19.38 13.88
C LEU A 60 42.34 18.79 14.70
N TYR A 61 42.46 17.47 14.75
CA TYR A 61 43.57 16.78 15.44
C TYR A 61 44.94 17.07 14.81
N SER A 62 45.01 17.16 13.48
CA SER A 62 46.26 17.47 12.77
C SER A 62 46.73 18.90 13.09
N ASN A 63 45.81 19.87 13.11
CA ASN A 63 46.13 21.24 13.50
C ASN A 63 46.55 21.31 14.97
N LEU A 64 45.91 20.52 15.84
CA LEU A 64 46.27 20.39 17.24
C LEU A 64 47.71 19.88 17.44
N ALA A 65 48.20 19.03 16.54
CA ALA A 65 49.53 18.44 16.60
C ALA A 65 50.65 19.36 16.05
N GLN A 66 50.32 20.39 15.26
CA GLN A 66 51.30 21.17 14.49
C GLN A 66 51.79 22.47 15.16
N GLY A 67 51.34 22.83 16.37
CA GLY A 67 51.80 24.09 16.99
C GLY A 67 51.47 24.27 18.46
N THR A 68 51.97 25.36 19.04
CA THR A 68 51.59 25.84 20.37
C THR A 68 50.21 26.48 20.30
N LEU A 69 49.22 25.83 20.91
CA LEU A 69 47.85 26.33 21.00
C LEU A 69 47.69 27.18 22.26
N ASP A 70 46.91 28.26 22.16
CA ASP A 70 46.44 28.95 23.34
C ASP A 70 45.17 28.30 23.91
N HIS A 71 44.71 28.81 25.06
CA HIS A 71 43.50 28.28 25.69
C HIS A 71 42.23 28.51 24.85
N GLY A 72 42.15 29.64 24.14
CA GLY A 72 41.01 29.97 23.29
C GLY A 72 40.91 29.06 22.08
N ASP A 73 42.05 28.64 21.51
CA ASP A 73 42.10 27.66 20.43
C ASP A 73 41.54 26.31 20.90
N LEU A 74 41.95 25.84 22.09
CA LEU A 74 41.46 24.59 22.67
C LEU A 74 39.94 24.62 22.93
N GLU A 75 39.40 25.76 23.38
CA GLU A 75 37.96 25.94 23.53
C GLU A 75 37.22 25.89 22.19
N ARG A 76 37.77 26.52 21.14
CA ARG A 76 37.20 26.45 19.78
C ARG A 76 37.20 25.03 19.23
N TYR A 77 38.29 24.27 19.42
CA TYR A 77 38.36 22.86 19.02
C TYR A 77 37.31 22.02 19.73
N ARG A 78 37.16 22.22 21.05
CA ARG A 78 36.13 21.53 21.85
C ARG A 78 34.71 21.88 21.37
N GLY A 79 34.47 23.14 21.04
CA GLY A 79 33.19 23.59 20.45
C GLY A 79 32.91 22.88 19.13
N ALA A 80 33.87 22.89 18.20
CA ALA A 80 33.72 22.24 16.90
C ALA A 80 33.45 20.72 17.01
N LEU A 81 34.16 20.01 17.89
CA LEU A 81 33.89 18.59 18.14
C LEU A 81 32.49 18.36 18.74
N SER A 82 32.06 19.23 19.65
CA SER A 82 30.72 19.17 20.23
C SER A 82 29.63 19.41 19.19
N ASP A 83 29.84 20.32 18.24
CA ASP A 83 28.89 20.61 17.16
C ASP A 83 28.77 19.41 16.21
N LEU A 84 29.90 18.75 15.89
CA LEU A 84 29.92 17.52 15.09
C LEU A 84 29.18 16.36 15.76
N ASP A 85 29.39 16.19 17.07
CA ASP A 85 28.67 15.19 17.86
C ASP A 85 27.18 15.51 17.96
N HIS A 86 26.82 16.78 18.13
CA HIS A 86 25.44 17.20 18.21
C HIS A 86 24.71 16.90 16.90
N ARG A 87 25.31 17.25 15.77
CA ARG A 87 24.74 17.00 14.43
C ARG A 87 24.62 15.50 14.13
N ALA A 88 25.58 14.69 14.55
CA ALA A 88 25.49 13.23 14.43
C ALA A 88 24.25 12.68 15.19
N ARG A 89 23.99 13.17 16.40
CA ARG A 89 22.81 12.77 17.18
C ARG A 89 21.50 13.20 16.53
N GLU A 90 21.44 14.39 15.96
CA GLU A 90 20.25 14.86 15.22
C GLU A 90 19.95 13.97 14.01
N LEU A 91 20.98 13.54 13.28
CA LEU A 91 20.83 12.63 12.14
C LEU A 91 20.39 11.22 12.58
N GLU A 92 20.93 10.71 13.68
CA GLU A 92 20.47 9.45 14.28
C GLU A 92 19.00 9.52 14.71
N GLU A 93 18.58 10.61 15.36
CA GLU A 93 17.19 10.83 15.74
C GLU A 93 16.27 10.89 14.51
N HIS A 94 16.69 11.61 13.46
CA HIS A 94 15.96 11.66 12.20
C HIS A 94 15.82 10.27 11.55
N ILE A 95 16.86 9.43 11.57
CA ILE A 95 16.77 8.04 11.10
C ILE A 95 15.78 7.24 11.94
N HIS A 96 15.80 7.40 13.26
CA HIS A 96 14.86 6.72 14.14
C HIS A 96 13.41 7.13 13.88
N ASP A 97 13.16 8.42 13.63
CA ASP A 97 11.84 8.92 13.24
C ASP A 97 11.39 8.35 11.88
N ALA A 98 12.27 8.36 10.89
CA ALA A 98 11.98 7.80 9.57
C ALA A 98 11.69 6.29 9.64
N ASP A 99 12.43 5.54 10.45
CA ASP A 99 12.23 4.10 10.67
C ASP A 99 10.91 3.81 11.39
N ARG A 100 10.55 4.61 12.42
CA ARG A 100 9.23 4.52 13.06
C ARG A 100 8.10 4.76 12.06
N HIS A 101 8.25 5.77 11.22
CA HIS A 101 7.24 6.14 10.24
C HIS A 101 7.10 5.08 9.14
N GLU A 102 8.20 4.54 8.62
CA GLU A 102 8.22 3.43 7.66
C GLU A 102 7.47 2.21 8.21
N ARG A 103 7.78 1.79 9.44
CA ARG A 103 7.11 0.66 10.10
C ARG A 103 5.60 0.88 10.25
N GLN A 104 5.19 2.11 10.58
CA GLN A 104 3.77 2.45 10.70
C GLN A 104 3.06 2.34 9.35
N GLU A 105 3.64 2.88 8.28
CA GLU A 105 3.06 2.79 6.93
C GLU A 105 3.11 1.37 6.36
N GLY A 106 4.11 0.56 6.75
CA GLY A 106 4.23 -0.87 6.44
C GLY A 106 3.07 -1.68 7.02
N ARG A 107 2.76 -1.48 8.30
CA ARG A 107 1.61 -2.12 8.96
C ARG A 107 0.29 -1.75 8.27
N LYS A 108 0.07 -0.46 7.99
CA LYS A 108 -1.13 0.01 7.28
C LYS A 108 -1.25 -0.62 5.88
N ARG A 109 -0.13 -0.80 5.17
CA ARG A 109 -0.08 -1.47 3.87
C ARG A 109 -0.51 -2.93 3.99
N GLU A 110 0.01 -3.66 4.97
CA GLU A 110 -0.37 -5.06 5.23
C GLU A 110 -1.85 -5.20 5.58
N GLU A 111 -2.36 -4.33 6.46
CA GLU A 111 -3.78 -4.29 6.85
C GLU A 111 -4.69 -4.06 5.65
N LEU A 112 -4.39 -3.06 4.81
CA LEU A 112 -5.17 -2.77 3.61
C LEU A 112 -5.07 -3.89 2.57
N ALA A 113 -3.92 -4.52 2.42
CA ALA A 113 -3.76 -5.68 1.54
C ALA A 113 -4.58 -6.90 2.03
N ALA A 114 -4.63 -7.13 3.35
CA ALA A 114 -5.47 -8.17 3.93
C ALA A 114 -6.97 -7.85 3.75
N GLU A 115 -7.38 -6.60 3.94
CA GLU A 115 -8.75 -6.16 3.70
C GLU A 115 -9.14 -6.30 2.22
N TYR A 116 -8.25 -5.93 1.31
CA TYR A 116 -8.46 -6.09 -0.13
C TYR A 116 -8.68 -7.56 -0.51
N ARG A 117 -7.83 -8.48 -0.05
CA ARG A 117 -7.98 -9.92 -0.29
C ARG A 117 -9.33 -10.45 0.19
N ARG A 118 -9.74 -10.11 1.42
CA ARG A 118 -11.07 -10.46 1.95
C ARG A 118 -12.20 -9.89 1.10
N LYS A 119 -12.03 -8.67 0.59
CA LYS A 119 -13.04 -8.05 -0.27
C LYS A 119 -13.14 -8.74 -1.63
N GLN A 120 -12.01 -9.17 -2.18
CA GLN A 120 -11.89 -9.88 -3.44
C GLN A 120 -12.57 -11.25 -3.37
N GLU A 121 -12.28 -12.07 -2.35
CA GLU A 121 -12.91 -13.38 -2.16
C GLU A 121 -14.46 -13.28 -2.15
N LEU A 122 -14.99 -12.26 -1.49
CA LEU A 122 -16.43 -11.99 -1.46
C LEU A 122 -16.97 -11.53 -2.83
N HIS A 123 -16.19 -10.74 -3.59
CA HIS A 123 -16.58 -10.33 -4.94
C HIS A 123 -16.65 -11.54 -5.87
N ASP A 124 -15.63 -12.39 -5.86
CA ASP A 124 -15.53 -13.60 -6.68
C ASP A 124 -16.68 -14.56 -6.37
N ARG A 125 -17.01 -14.74 -5.08
CA ARG A 125 -18.14 -15.57 -4.66
C ARG A 125 -19.48 -15.05 -5.21
N ILE A 126 -19.69 -13.73 -5.17
CA ILE A 126 -20.92 -13.11 -5.72
C ILE A 126 -20.96 -13.27 -7.23
N GLN A 127 -19.83 -13.10 -7.92
CA GLN A 127 -19.74 -13.27 -9.36
C GLN A 127 -20.10 -14.70 -9.79
N ILE A 128 -19.56 -15.71 -9.10
CA ILE A 128 -19.91 -17.12 -9.34
C ILE A 128 -21.42 -17.37 -9.16
N LEU A 129 -22.03 -16.81 -8.10
CA LEU A 129 -23.48 -16.96 -7.87
C LEU A 129 -24.31 -16.31 -8.98
N CYS A 130 -23.86 -15.16 -9.50
CA CYS A 130 -24.51 -14.49 -10.63
C CYS A 130 -24.44 -15.33 -11.90
N GLU A 131 -23.27 -15.88 -12.24
CA GLU A 131 -23.08 -16.76 -13.38
C GLU A 131 -23.95 -18.02 -13.27
N GLN A 132 -24.01 -18.63 -12.09
CA GLN A 132 -24.88 -19.79 -11.83
C GLN A 132 -26.36 -19.44 -12.01
N LYS A 133 -26.81 -18.28 -11.54
CA LYS A 133 -28.20 -17.83 -11.73
C LYS A 133 -28.51 -17.60 -13.21
N GLN A 134 -27.60 -16.97 -13.96
CA GLN A 134 -27.77 -16.77 -15.40
C GLN A 134 -27.88 -18.11 -16.12
N ARG A 135 -26.97 -19.06 -15.87
CA ARG A 135 -27.03 -20.41 -16.47
C ARG A 135 -28.35 -21.12 -16.19
N LYS A 136 -28.87 -21.03 -14.96
CA LYS A 136 -30.18 -21.60 -14.60
C LYS A 136 -31.34 -20.90 -15.31
N ALA A 137 -31.27 -19.59 -15.48
CA ALA A 137 -32.28 -18.82 -16.20
C ALA A 137 -32.30 -19.17 -17.70
N THR A 138 -31.14 -19.28 -18.34
CA THR A 138 -31.02 -19.72 -19.74
C THR A 138 -31.60 -21.12 -19.93
N LYS A 139 -31.18 -22.11 -19.11
CA LYS A 139 -31.74 -23.47 -19.18
C LYS A 139 -33.25 -23.51 -19.03
N ARG A 140 -33.82 -22.66 -18.16
CA ARG A 140 -35.27 -22.57 -17.98
C ARG A 140 -35.94 -21.98 -19.22
N ALA A 141 -35.35 -20.98 -19.85
CA ALA A 141 -35.86 -20.40 -21.09
C ALA A 141 -35.80 -21.43 -22.23
N ASP A 142 -34.70 -22.19 -22.34
CA ASP A 142 -34.54 -23.26 -23.33
C ASP A 142 -35.64 -24.33 -23.17
N LEU A 143 -35.90 -24.79 -21.94
CA LEU A 143 -36.98 -25.74 -21.64
C LEU A 143 -38.38 -25.18 -21.95
N ILE A 144 -38.62 -23.88 -21.73
CA ILE A 144 -39.90 -23.24 -22.07
C ILE A 144 -40.07 -23.23 -23.60
N ASN A 145 -39.02 -22.87 -24.34
CA ASN A 145 -39.05 -22.90 -25.80
C ASN A 145 -39.30 -24.32 -26.32
N GLU A 146 -38.68 -25.35 -25.76
CA GLU A 146 -38.93 -26.75 -26.12
C GLU A 146 -40.40 -27.15 -25.90
N ILE A 147 -41.01 -26.73 -24.78
CA ILE A 147 -42.44 -26.98 -24.50
C ILE A 147 -43.33 -26.23 -25.50
N GLU A 148 -43.03 -24.97 -25.81
CA GLU A 148 -43.78 -24.17 -26.78
C GLU A 148 -43.67 -24.75 -28.20
N ASP A 149 -42.50 -25.25 -28.59
CA ASP A 149 -42.27 -25.95 -29.86
C ASP A 149 -43.06 -27.27 -29.91
N GLU A 150 -43.06 -28.07 -28.84
CA GLU A 150 -43.87 -29.29 -28.76
C GLU A 150 -45.39 -29.01 -28.83
N GLU A 151 -45.86 -27.93 -28.21
CA GLU A 151 -47.26 -27.48 -28.30
C GLU A 151 -47.62 -26.96 -29.69
N ALA A 152 -46.70 -26.30 -30.39
CA ALA A 152 -46.89 -25.82 -31.75
C ALA A 152 -46.95 -26.97 -32.79
N ILE A 153 -46.24 -28.07 -32.52
CA ILE A 153 -46.22 -29.27 -33.37
C ILE A 153 -47.43 -30.18 -33.13
N ARG A 154 -48.12 -30.07 -31.99
CA ARG A 154 -49.36 -30.83 -31.74
C ARG A 154 -50.45 -30.42 -32.74
N PRO A 155 -50.93 -31.33 -33.61
CA PRO A 155 -52.05 -31.03 -34.47
C PRO A 155 -53.26 -30.72 -33.56
N LYS A 156 -53.92 -29.59 -33.78
CA LYS A 156 -55.19 -29.25 -33.12
C LYS A 156 -56.15 -30.42 -33.31
N GLY A 157 -56.24 -31.28 -32.30
CA GLY A 157 -57.08 -32.46 -32.31
C GLY A 157 -58.52 -32.04 -32.56
N ARG A 158 -59.07 -32.60 -33.64
CA ARG A 158 -60.49 -32.66 -34.03
C ARG A 158 -61.45 -32.26 -32.92
N LYS A 159 -62.23 -31.20 -33.18
CA LYS A 159 -63.56 -31.02 -32.58
C LYS A 159 -64.35 -32.31 -32.81
N ARG A 160 -64.71 -32.99 -31.72
CA ARG A 160 -65.85 -33.90 -31.67
C ARG A 160 -67.05 -33.12 -31.16
#